data_AF-A0A5A7RGK3-F1
#
_entry.id   AF-A0A5A7RGK3-F1
#
_cell.length_a   1.000
_cell.length_b   1.000
_cell.length_c   1.000
_cell.angle_alpha   90.00
_cell.angle_beta   90.00
_cell.angle_gamma   90.00
#
_symmetry.space_group_name_H-M   'P 1'
#
loop_
_entity.id
_entity.type
_entity.pdbx_description
1 polymer ?
#
loop_
_entity_poly.entity_id
_entity_poly.type
_entity_poly.pdbx_seq_one_letter_code
_entity_poly.pdbx_strand_id
1 'polypeptide(L)'
;MATNLPFELVEDILRRLPVKSLKRFRSVARSWHSLIDSEPFAKSHLHRSLSTASNRHLLIGLELLAVDLGRLDRAVPLRPPFCYRASDGFSNSCNGVVLAMGDPPVLYNPFSRDHRVLPSCPIEHRTPPECYPHTVYGFGYEPIADDYKVIRVIEFRHEGSYAWVSSEARVYSLRSNCWRRIEDFPYPLPFLNCFWRVHVSGSLHTLVLDPRESDGGKIMAFSVQTEKHSSMKLPPGVQMWDSHVVLYVLDSCLSVVHRKKYSKIDIWVMKEYGSSESWTKVVAVGPPAIDRLDFLSPLVYSPDGDKVLLSCNDFKLVWFDSKEKSVSDVNVQGLPYRFYAEVCVESLIRLSEQGKETKKKIRRKREKKGKKR
;
A
#
# COMPACT_ATOMS: atom_id res chain seq x y z
N MET A 1 2.02 -30.81 -39.52
CA MET A 1 1.75 -29.37 -39.47
C MET A 1 1.53 -29.00 -38.02
N ALA A 2 2.33 -28.11 -37.43
CA ALA A 2 2.10 -27.68 -36.06
C ALA A 2 0.78 -26.90 -36.02
N THR A 3 -0.20 -27.38 -35.26
CA THR A 3 -1.43 -26.65 -34.97
C THR A 3 -1.05 -25.41 -34.18
N ASN A 4 -1.10 -24.25 -34.82
CA ASN A 4 -0.87 -22.97 -34.13
C ASN A 4 -1.96 -22.79 -33.07
N LEU A 5 -1.55 -22.64 -31.82
CA LEU A 5 -2.46 -22.35 -30.73
C LEU A 5 -3.18 -21.01 -31.03
N PRO A 6 -4.52 -20.94 -30.94
CA PRO A 6 -5.27 -19.70 -31.07
C PRO A 6 -4.71 -18.57 -30.19
N PHE A 7 -4.67 -17.34 -30.73
CA PHE A 7 -4.08 -16.19 -30.04
C PHE A 7 -4.75 -15.90 -28.68
N GLU A 8 -6.06 -16.13 -28.58
CA GLU A 8 -6.81 -15.97 -27.33
C GLU A 8 -6.35 -16.93 -26.24
N LEU A 9 -6.01 -18.18 -26.60
CA LEU A 9 -5.47 -19.15 -25.65
C LEU A 9 -4.05 -18.80 -25.24
N VAL A 10 -3.23 -18.27 -26.15
CA VAL A 10 -1.91 -17.73 -25.82
C VAL A 10 -2.06 -16.58 -24.81
N GLU A 11 -2.96 -15.64 -25.07
CA GLU A 11 -3.21 -14.52 -24.17
C GLU A 11 -3.64 -15.01 -22.78
N ASP A 12 -4.59 -15.94 -22.71
CA ASP A 12 -5.05 -16.50 -21.44
C ASP A 12 -3.91 -17.21 -20.69
N ILE A 13 -3.10 -18.03 -21.36
CA ILE A 13 -1.93 -18.69 -20.76
C ILE A 13 -0.96 -17.65 -20.20
N LEU A 14 -0.58 -16.65 -21.01
CA LEU A 14 0.34 -15.60 -20.57
C LEU A 14 -0.22 -14.85 -19.37
N ARG A 15 -1.53 -14.55 -19.35
CA ARG A 15 -2.19 -13.86 -18.24
C ARG A 15 -2.09 -14.61 -16.91
N ARG A 16 -1.78 -15.92 -16.93
CA ARG A 16 -1.59 -16.72 -15.70
C ARG A 16 -0.18 -16.73 -15.15
N LEU A 17 0.78 -16.22 -15.90
CA LEU A 17 2.19 -16.33 -15.55
C LEU A 17 2.64 -15.20 -14.61
N PRO A 18 3.63 -15.45 -13.74
CA PRO A 18 4.31 -14.40 -12.99
C PRO A 18 4.99 -13.39 -13.92
N VAL A 19 5.13 -12.14 -13.46
CA VAL A 19 5.76 -11.04 -14.19
C VAL A 19 7.18 -11.38 -14.63
N LYS A 20 7.92 -12.12 -13.80
CA LYS A 20 9.29 -12.58 -14.13
C LYS A 20 9.29 -13.48 -15.37
N SER A 21 8.33 -14.38 -15.50
CA SER A 21 8.19 -15.27 -16.67
C SER A 21 7.75 -14.47 -17.89
N LEU A 22 6.77 -13.57 -17.74
CA LEU A 22 6.31 -12.69 -18.81
C LEU A 22 7.44 -11.86 -19.39
N LYS A 23 8.30 -11.27 -18.54
CA LYS A 23 9.49 -10.53 -18.98
C LYS A 23 10.45 -11.36 -19.84
N ARG A 24 10.58 -12.67 -19.57
CA ARG A 24 11.38 -13.59 -20.41
C ARG A 24 10.64 -13.91 -21.71
N PHE A 25 9.34 -14.12 -21.65
CA PHE A 25 8.53 -14.52 -22.82
C PHE A 25 8.34 -13.42 -23.87
N ARG A 26 8.65 -12.18 -23.52
CA ARG A 26 8.88 -11.08 -24.47
C ARG A 26 9.89 -11.42 -25.58
N SER A 27 10.84 -12.34 -25.36
CA SER A 27 11.83 -12.72 -26.38
C SER A 27 11.39 -13.86 -27.31
N VAL A 28 10.22 -14.46 -27.08
CA VAL A 28 9.76 -15.66 -27.82
C VAL A 28 9.20 -15.27 -29.19
N ALA A 29 8.33 -14.24 -29.25
CA ALA A 29 7.72 -13.76 -30.48
C ALA A 29 7.37 -12.27 -30.39
N ARG A 30 7.35 -11.58 -31.53
CA ARG A 30 6.97 -10.15 -31.59
C ARG A 30 5.52 -9.91 -31.13
N SER A 31 4.61 -10.83 -31.43
CA SER A 31 3.22 -10.75 -30.99
C SER A 31 3.10 -10.82 -29.47
N TRP A 32 3.86 -11.71 -28.82
CA TRP A 32 3.87 -11.86 -27.36
C TRP A 32 4.51 -10.64 -26.70
N HIS A 33 5.61 -10.14 -27.26
CA HIS A 33 6.22 -8.89 -26.82
C HIS A 33 5.21 -7.74 -26.83
N SER A 34 4.54 -7.53 -27.96
CA SER A 34 3.54 -6.47 -28.12
C SER A 34 2.35 -6.62 -27.17
N LEU A 35 1.88 -7.86 -26.96
CA LEU A 35 0.79 -8.16 -26.04
C LEU A 35 1.17 -7.85 -24.59
N ILE A 36 2.32 -8.38 -24.12
CA ILE A 36 2.81 -8.19 -22.75
C ILE A 36 3.10 -6.71 -22.46
N ASP A 37 3.56 -5.96 -23.46
CA ASP A 37 3.83 -4.53 -23.34
C ASP A 37 2.58 -3.65 -23.47
N SER A 38 1.41 -4.22 -23.74
CA SER A 38 0.15 -3.48 -23.88
C SER A 38 -0.51 -3.18 -22.53
N GLU A 39 -1.14 -2.02 -22.44
CA GLU A 39 -1.88 -1.61 -21.25
C GLU A 39 -3.12 -2.50 -20.96
N PRO A 40 -3.93 -2.91 -21.96
CA PRO A 40 -5.05 -3.83 -21.71
C PRO A 40 -4.62 -5.17 -21.13
N PHE A 41 -3.49 -5.71 -21.58
CA PHE A 41 -2.93 -6.94 -21.01
C PHE A 41 -2.47 -6.72 -19.57
N ALA A 42 -1.77 -5.61 -19.28
CA ALA A 42 -1.34 -5.29 -17.92
C ALA A 42 -2.53 -5.16 -16.95
N LYS A 43 -3.60 -4.49 -17.36
CA LYS A 43 -4.85 -4.37 -16.58
C LYS A 43 -5.54 -5.72 -16.39
N SER A 44 -5.64 -6.53 -17.45
CA SER A 44 -6.24 -7.88 -17.37
C SER A 44 -5.43 -8.84 -16.50
N HIS A 45 -4.09 -8.79 -16.57
CA HIS A 45 -3.17 -9.58 -15.73
C HIS A 45 -3.29 -9.20 -14.25
N LEU A 46 -3.33 -7.90 -13.95
CA LEU A 46 -3.56 -7.40 -12.60
C LEU A 46 -4.94 -7.83 -12.08
N HIS A 47 -5.99 -7.60 -12.87
CA HIS A 47 -7.36 -7.95 -12.47
C HIS A 47 -7.47 -9.44 -12.13
N ARG A 48 -6.90 -10.31 -12.98
CA ARG A 48 -6.86 -11.75 -12.70
C ARG A 48 -6.14 -12.06 -11.39
N SER A 49 -4.99 -11.44 -11.14
CA SER A 49 -4.20 -11.67 -9.92
C SER A 49 -4.97 -11.24 -8.67
N LEU A 50 -5.68 -10.10 -8.72
CA LEU A 50 -6.57 -9.64 -7.66
C LEU A 50 -7.75 -10.60 -7.44
N SER A 51 -8.48 -10.97 -8.50
CA SER A 51 -9.68 -11.82 -8.41
C SER A 51 -9.39 -13.26 -7.97
N THR A 52 -8.18 -13.76 -8.25
CA THR A 52 -7.76 -15.13 -7.88
C THR A 52 -6.85 -15.18 -6.67
N ALA A 53 -6.60 -14.03 -6.03
CA ALA A 53 -5.69 -13.92 -4.88
C ALA A 53 -4.31 -14.55 -5.15
N SER A 54 -3.81 -14.44 -6.38
CA SER A 54 -2.57 -15.07 -6.86
C SER A 54 -1.49 -14.03 -7.15
N ASN A 55 -0.25 -14.49 -7.34
CA ASN A 55 0.92 -13.64 -7.58
C ASN A 55 1.09 -12.55 -6.50
N ARG A 56 0.95 -12.93 -5.23
CA ARG A 56 1.09 -11.99 -4.10
C ARG A 56 2.40 -12.22 -3.38
N HIS A 57 2.99 -11.13 -2.89
CA HIS A 57 4.24 -11.13 -2.16
C HIS A 57 4.11 -10.27 -0.91
N LEU A 58 4.91 -10.58 0.11
CA LEU A 58 5.21 -9.65 1.18
C LEU A 58 6.41 -8.81 0.77
N LEU A 59 6.24 -7.50 0.78
CA LEU A 59 7.33 -6.55 0.63
C LEU A 59 7.86 -6.18 2.01
N ILE A 60 9.15 -6.36 2.21
CA ILE A 60 9.85 -6.03 3.44
C ILE A 60 10.50 -4.66 3.28
N GLY A 61 9.95 -3.67 3.97
CA GLY A 61 10.26 -2.26 3.74
C GLY A 61 11.73 -1.88 3.93
N LEU A 62 12.33 -2.21 5.06
CA LEU A 62 13.67 -1.69 5.43
C LEU A 62 14.78 -2.07 4.44
N GLU A 63 14.69 -3.25 3.84
CA GLU A 63 15.72 -3.78 2.92
C GLU A 63 15.19 -4.02 1.50
N LEU A 64 13.94 -3.62 1.23
CA LEU A 64 13.27 -3.83 -0.05
C LEU A 64 13.31 -5.31 -0.50
N LEU A 65 12.92 -6.23 0.36
CA LEU A 65 12.86 -7.66 0.02
C LEU A 65 11.46 -8.05 -0.42
N ALA A 66 11.34 -9.12 -1.21
CA ALA A 66 10.08 -9.76 -1.55
C ALA A 66 10.08 -11.21 -1.07
N VAL A 67 8.98 -11.63 -0.44
CA VAL A 67 8.70 -13.02 -0.06
C VAL A 67 7.46 -13.47 -0.81
N ASP A 68 7.56 -14.56 -1.58
CA ASP A 68 6.41 -15.16 -2.28
C ASP A 68 5.42 -15.71 -1.24
N LEU A 69 4.20 -15.17 -1.19
CA LEU A 69 3.18 -15.60 -0.23
C LEU A 69 2.70 -17.03 -0.46
N GLY A 70 2.86 -17.57 -1.67
CA GLY A 70 2.51 -18.96 -1.98
C GLY A 70 3.52 -19.98 -1.45
N ARG A 71 4.72 -19.53 -1.05
CA ARG A 71 5.81 -20.41 -0.60
C ARG A 71 6.29 -20.10 0.81
N LEU A 72 6.39 -18.82 1.16
CA LEU A 72 6.91 -18.34 2.44
C LEU A 72 8.26 -18.98 2.82
N ASP A 73 9.12 -19.23 1.83
CA ASP A 73 10.37 -19.96 2.00
C ASP A 73 11.57 -19.03 2.15
N ARG A 74 11.67 -18.00 1.30
CA ARG A 74 12.84 -17.14 1.22
C ARG A 74 12.51 -15.70 0.82
N ALA A 75 13.17 -14.75 1.48
CA ALA A 75 13.20 -13.35 1.10
C ALA A 75 14.23 -13.13 -0.02
N VAL A 76 13.81 -12.41 -1.06
CA VAL A 76 14.64 -12.09 -2.23
C VAL A 76 14.79 -10.57 -2.36
N PRO A 77 16.01 -10.04 -2.50
CA PRO A 77 16.21 -8.60 -2.61
C PRO A 77 15.65 -8.04 -3.92
N LEU A 78 14.84 -7.00 -3.82
CA LEU A 78 14.45 -6.16 -4.94
C LEU A 78 15.50 -5.06 -5.09
N ARG A 79 16.12 -4.94 -6.27
CA ARG A 79 17.10 -3.88 -6.55
C ARG A 79 16.40 -2.68 -7.20
N PRO A 80 16.03 -1.64 -6.43
CA PRO A 80 15.35 -0.49 -6.99
C PRO A 80 16.27 0.23 -7.98
N PRO A 81 15.73 0.81 -9.06
CA PRO A 81 16.52 1.61 -10.01
C PRO A 81 16.78 3.05 -9.51
N PHE A 82 16.55 3.34 -8.22
CA PHE A 82 16.72 4.63 -7.57
C PHE A 82 17.36 4.45 -6.19
N CYS A 83 17.87 5.53 -5.61
CA CYS A 83 18.41 5.50 -4.25
C CYS A 83 17.27 5.27 -3.25
N TYR A 84 17.33 4.14 -2.54
CA TYR A 84 16.40 3.80 -1.48
C TYR A 84 17.19 3.65 -0.18
N ARG A 85 16.83 4.42 0.84
CA ARG A 85 17.42 4.31 2.17
C ARG A 85 16.50 3.46 3.03
N ALA A 86 17.07 2.72 3.98
CA ALA A 86 16.27 1.93 4.93
C ALA A 86 15.27 2.79 5.73
N SER A 87 15.54 4.09 5.88
CA SER A 87 14.64 5.07 6.50
C SER A 87 13.40 5.41 5.68
N ASP A 88 13.43 5.21 4.36
CA ASP A 88 12.43 5.77 3.44
C ASP A 88 11.08 5.05 3.52
N GLY A 89 11.06 3.81 4.01
CA GLY A 89 9.85 3.02 4.27
C GLY A 89 8.87 2.92 3.09
N PHE A 90 7.71 2.31 3.35
CA PHE A 90 6.58 2.35 2.43
C PHE A 90 5.38 2.99 3.11
N SER A 91 4.60 3.76 2.35
CA SER A 91 3.24 4.11 2.76
C SER A 91 2.39 2.85 2.66
N ASN A 92 2.03 2.47 1.44
CA ASN A 92 1.17 1.33 1.18
C ASN A 92 1.32 0.85 -0.26
N SER A 93 0.75 -0.31 -0.53
CA SER A 93 0.61 -0.88 -1.87
C SER A 93 -0.77 -0.58 -2.48
N CYS A 94 -0.83 -0.36 -3.78
CA CYS A 94 -2.06 -0.30 -4.57
C CYS A 94 -1.77 -0.85 -5.97
N ASN A 95 -2.53 -1.86 -6.42
CA ASN A 95 -2.41 -2.43 -7.77
C ASN A 95 -0.98 -2.91 -8.15
N GLY A 96 -0.21 -3.36 -7.16
CA GLY A 96 1.17 -3.80 -7.34
C GLY A 96 2.20 -2.67 -7.45
N VAL A 97 1.77 -1.43 -7.24
CA VAL A 97 2.62 -0.25 -7.10
C VAL A 97 2.73 0.10 -5.62
N VAL A 98 3.89 0.55 -5.18
CA VAL A 98 4.11 1.07 -3.83
C VAL A 98 4.55 2.52 -3.87
N LEU A 99 4.22 3.26 -2.81
CA LEU A 99 4.80 4.58 -2.55
C LEU A 99 5.92 4.45 -1.52
N ALA A 100 7.16 4.69 -1.96
CA ALA A 100 8.32 4.85 -1.09
C ALA A 100 8.39 6.30 -0.58
N MET A 101 8.46 6.50 0.74
CA MET A 101 8.37 7.81 1.38
C MET A 101 9.74 8.45 1.63
N GLY A 102 10.62 8.37 0.62
CA GLY A 102 11.87 9.12 0.59
C GLY A 102 11.63 10.61 0.31
N ASP A 103 12.71 11.38 0.23
CA ASP A 103 12.70 12.76 -0.24
C ASP A 103 13.58 12.91 -1.49
N PRO A 104 13.01 13.05 -2.71
CA PRO A 104 11.56 13.08 -3.00
C PRO A 104 10.87 11.70 -2.92
N PRO A 105 9.53 11.64 -2.73
CA PRO A 105 8.79 10.38 -2.76
C PRO A 105 8.82 9.72 -4.14
N VAL A 106 8.71 8.39 -4.17
CA VAL A 106 8.79 7.61 -5.42
C VAL A 106 7.65 6.59 -5.49
N LEU A 107 6.86 6.65 -6.56
CA LEU A 107 6.00 5.54 -6.95
C LEU A 107 6.86 4.47 -7.63
N TYR A 108 6.75 3.23 -7.20
CA TYR A 108 7.59 2.14 -7.68
C TYR A 108 6.77 0.87 -7.90
N ASN A 109 6.90 0.27 -9.08
CA ASN A 109 6.43 -1.09 -9.32
C ASN A 109 7.63 -2.04 -9.18
N PRO A 110 7.74 -2.83 -8.09
CA PRO A 110 8.88 -3.70 -7.85
C PRO A 110 9.06 -4.82 -8.87
N PHE A 111 7.96 -5.28 -9.47
CA PHE A 111 7.96 -6.42 -10.38
C PHE A 111 8.22 -6.00 -11.82
N SER A 112 7.69 -4.85 -12.25
CA SER A 112 8.01 -4.26 -13.56
C SER A 112 9.34 -3.49 -13.54
N ARG A 113 9.82 -3.07 -12.36
CA ARG A 113 10.97 -2.17 -12.12
C ARG A 113 10.79 -0.77 -12.72
N ASP A 114 9.55 -0.39 -13.02
CA ASP A 114 9.21 0.96 -13.44
C ASP A 114 9.00 1.84 -12.21
N HIS A 115 9.35 3.11 -12.32
CA HIS A 115 9.24 4.06 -11.21
C HIS A 115 8.96 5.47 -11.72
N ARG A 116 8.37 6.28 -10.84
CA ARG A 116 8.14 7.70 -11.04
C ARG A 116 8.58 8.44 -9.79
N VAL A 117 9.59 9.29 -9.94
CA VAL A 117 9.97 10.25 -8.91
C VAL A 117 8.95 11.38 -8.91
N LEU A 118 8.39 11.69 -7.74
CA LEU A 118 7.37 12.73 -7.63
C LEU A 118 8.05 14.11 -7.65
N PRO A 119 7.42 15.13 -8.25
CA PRO A 119 7.94 16.49 -8.21
C PRO A 119 7.99 17.00 -6.77
N SER A 120 8.95 17.87 -6.48
CA SER A 120 9.08 18.52 -5.18
C SER A 120 7.79 19.23 -4.79
N CYS A 121 7.40 19.11 -3.52
CA CYS A 121 6.23 19.79 -2.97
C CYS A 121 6.64 20.54 -1.70
N PRO A 122 7.24 21.74 -1.83
CA PRO A 122 7.64 22.52 -0.67
C PRO A 122 6.43 22.88 0.20
N ILE A 123 6.67 23.07 1.50
CA ILE A 123 5.67 23.62 2.42
C ILE A 123 5.47 25.09 2.05
N GLU A 124 4.24 25.50 1.75
CA GLU A 124 3.95 26.90 1.38
C GLU A 124 3.85 27.80 2.61
N HIS A 125 3.28 27.29 3.70
CA HIS A 125 3.07 28.05 4.92
C HIS A 125 4.27 27.93 5.86
N ARG A 126 4.66 29.05 6.48
CA ARG A 126 5.64 29.00 7.56
C ARG A 126 5.09 28.13 8.68
N THR A 127 5.89 27.20 9.15
CA THR A 127 5.64 26.45 10.38
C THR A 127 5.28 27.47 11.48
N PRO A 128 4.13 27.30 12.16
CA PRO A 128 3.78 28.18 13.28
C PRO A 128 4.90 28.21 14.33
N PRO A 129 5.04 29.30 15.12
CA PRO A 129 6.00 29.33 16.22
C PRO A 129 5.81 28.13 17.16
N GLU A 130 6.92 27.60 17.67
CA GLU A 130 6.93 26.46 18.61
C GLU A 130 6.25 25.19 18.04
N CYS A 131 6.21 25.06 16.72
CA CYS A 131 5.69 23.88 16.04
C CYS A 131 6.74 23.24 15.12
N TYR A 132 6.57 21.95 14.84
CA TYR A 132 7.31 21.23 13.81
C TYR A 132 6.35 20.56 12.81
N PRO A 133 6.76 20.41 11.53
CA PRO A 133 5.97 19.72 10.52
C PRO A 133 6.21 18.21 10.58
N HIS A 134 5.13 17.43 10.49
CA HIS A 134 5.17 15.99 10.31
C HIS A 134 4.44 15.62 9.01
N THR A 135 5.13 15.02 8.04
CA THR A 135 4.53 14.67 6.75
C THR A 135 4.10 13.21 6.73
N VAL A 136 2.84 12.99 6.35
CA VAL A 136 2.28 11.65 6.11
C VAL A 136 1.78 11.56 4.67
N TYR A 137 1.84 10.34 4.13
CA TYR A 137 1.39 10.05 2.78
C TYR A 137 0.32 8.96 2.79
N GLY A 138 -0.51 8.99 1.77
CA GLY A 138 -1.39 7.89 1.39
C GLY A 138 -1.43 7.74 -0.11
N PHE A 139 -1.59 6.51 -0.60
CA PHE A 139 -1.52 6.20 -2.02
C PHE A 139 -2.71 5.36 -2.47
N GLY A 140 -3.39 5.79 -3.52
CA GLY A 140 -4.56 5.09 -4.04
C GLY A 140 -4.74 5.24 -5.54
N TYR A 141 -5.74 4.52 -6.06
CA TYR A 141 -6.08 4.48 -7.47
C TYR A 141 -7.54 4.89 -7.68
N GLU A 142 -7.78 5.82 -8.59
CA GLU A 142 -9.09 6.24 -9.04
C GLU A 142 -9.47 5.47 -10.31
N PRO A 143 -10.45 4.54 -10.25
CA PRO A 143 -10.77 3.67 -11.39
C PRO A 143 -11.47 4.39 -12.55
N ILE A 144 -12.32 5.39 -12.27
CA ILE A 144 -13.06 6.11 -13.31
C ILE A 144 -12.12 7.00 -14.11
N ALA A 145 -11.31 7.79 -13.41
CA ALA A 145 -10.32 8.61 -14.04
C ALA A 145 -9.13 7.79 -14.51
N ASP A 146 -8.95 6.51 -14.16
CA ASP A 146 -7.75 5.72 -14.47
C ASP A 146 -6.47 6.49 -14.12
N ASP A 147 -6.38 6.89 -12.86
CA ASP A 147 -5.30 7.72 -12.34
C ASP A 147 -4.85 7.26 -10.96
N TYR A 148 -3.55 7.32 -10.75
CA TYR A 148 -2.94 7.06 -9.46
C TYR A 148 -2.75 8.38 -8.72
N LYS A 149 -3.24 8.45 -7.49
CA LYS A 149 -3.16 9.66 -6.68
C LYS A 149 -2.38 9.41 -5.39
N VAL A 150 -1.61 10.40 -5.00
CA VAL A 150 -0.91 10.42 -3.70
C VAL A 150 -1.44 11.60 -2.90
N ILE A 151 -2.02 11.32 -1.74
CA ILE A 151 -2.32 12.37 -0.76
C ILE A 151 -1.07 12.59 0.10
N ARG A 152 -0.77 13.86 0.35
CA ARG A 152 0.25 14.31 1.28
C ARG A 152 -0.42 15.22 2.29
N VAL A 153 -0.32 14.86 3.56
CA VAL A 153 -0.79 15.70 4.68
C VAL A 153 0.42 16.09 5.51
N ILE A 154 0.59 17.38 5.75
CA ILE A 154 1.56 17.91 6.70
C ILE A 154 0.79 18.31 7.95
N GLU A 155 1.09 17.71 9.10
CA GLU A 155 0.59 18.16 10.40
C GLU A 155 1.59 19.12 11.02
N PHE A 156 1.09 20.24 11.54
CA PHE A 156 1.86 21.13 12.41
C PHE A 156 1.53 20.79 13.86
N ARG A 157 2.56 20.42 14.62
CA ARG A 157 2.42 19.99 16.01
C ARG A 157 3.28 20.85 16.91
N HIS A 158 2.76 21.17 18.08
CA HIS A 158 3.49 21.92 19.10
C HIS A 158 4.69 21.09 19.63
N GLU A 159 5.87 21.71 19.74
CA GLU A 159 7.14 21.04 20.05
C GLU A 159 7.16 20.40 21.44
N GLY A 160 6.53 21.04 22.44
CA GLY A 160 6.53 20.53 23.82
C GLY A 160 5.41 19.53 24.13
N SER A 161 4.20 19.79 23.63
CA SER A 161 3.00 19.02 23.98
C SER A 161 2.62 17.98 22.94
N TYR A 162 3.24 18.01 21.75
CA TYR A 162 2.91 17.17 20.59
C TYR A 162 1.46 17.32 20.10
N ALA A 163 0.74 18.32 20.63
CA ALA A 163 -0.62 18.63 20.26
C ALA A 163 -0.69 19.10 18.82
N TRP A 164 -1.68 18.59 18.09
CA TRP A 164 -1.99 19.05 16.75
C TRP A 164 -2.49 20.50 16.78
N VAL A 165 -2.01 21.31 15.83
CA VAL A 165 -2.38 22.73 15.70
C VAL A 165 -3.16 22.97 14.41
N SER A 166 -2.62 22.48 13.30
CA SER A 166 -3.23 22.61 11.97
C SER A 166 -2.65 21.56 11.02
N SER A 167 -3.22 21.45 9.83
CA SER A 167 -2.66 20.64 8.76
C SER A 167 -2.70 21.35 7.40
N GLU A 168 -1.84 20.91 6.48
CA GLU A 168 -1.92 21.25 5.06
C GLU A 168 -2.09 19.95 4.26
N ALA A 169 -3.04 19.92 3.33
CA ALA A 169 -3.28 18.74 2.49
C ALA A 169 -3.14 19.01 0.99
N ARG A 170 -2.49 18.09 0.29
CA ARG A 170 -2.31 18.11 -1.16
C ARG A 170 -2.51 16.75 -1.79
N VAL A 171 -2.91 16.75 -3.05
CA VAL A 171 -3.04 15.55 -3.86
C VAL A 171 -2.16 15.69 -5.10
N TYR A 172 -1.32 14.68 -5.34
CA TYR A 172 -0.62 14.48 -6.59
C TYR A 172 -1.44 13.58 -7.49
N SER A 173 -1.51 13.92 -8.77
CA SER A 173 -2.04 13.06 -9.84
C SER A 173 -0.89 12.57 -10.71
N LEU A 174 -0.82 11.25 -10.93
CA LEU A 174 0.18 10.66 -11.82
C LEU A 174 -0.03 11.12 -13.26
N ARG A 175 -1.29 11.19 -13.69
CA ARG A 175 -1.70 11.64 -15.03
C ARG A 175 -1.27 13.07 -15.32
N SER A 176 -1.57 14.03 -14.44
CA SER A 176 -1.18 15.42 -14.66
C SER A 176 0.27 15.71 -14.25
N ASN A 177 0.89 14.78 -13.50
CA ASN A 177 2.23 14.92 -12.94
C ASN A 177 2.40 16.21 -12.11
N CYS A 178 1.39 16.59 -11.36
CA CYS A 178 1.43 17.78 -10.51
C CYS A 178 0.73 17.58 -9.18
N TRP A 179 1.18 18.37 -8.19
CA TRP A 179 0.50 18.53 -6.91
C TRP A 179 -0.55 19.62 -7.01
N ARG A 180 -1.69 19.41 -6.36
CA ARG A 180 -2.74 20.41 -6.17
C ARG A 180 -3.16 20.44 -4.71
N ARG A 181 -3.43 21.64 -4.19
CA ARG A 181 -4.00 21.83 -2.84
C ARG A 181 -5.45 21.36 -2.80
N ILE A 182 -5.80 20.74 -1.68
CA ILE A 182 -7.17 20.36 -1.34
C ILE A 182 -7.57 21.03 -0.02
N GLU A 183 -8.79 20.79 0.43
CA GLU A 183 -9.22 21.20 1.76
C GLU A 183 -8.32 20.56 2.82
N ASP A 184 -7.92 21.36 3.81
CA ASP A 184 -7.02 20.93 4.87
C ASP A 184 -7.73 19.93 5.80
N PHE A 185 -6.97 18.96 6.34
CA PHE A 185 -7.54 17.89 7.15
C PHE A 185 -7.82 18.38 8.58
N PRO A 186 -9.09 18.47 9.01
CA PRO A 186 -9.44 19.22 10.23
C PRO A 186 -9.32 18.39 11.51
N TYR A 187 -8.75 17.18 11.43
CA TYR A 187 -8.69 16.25 12.55
C TYR A 187 -7.24 15.90 12.93
N PRO A 188 -6.94 15.82 14.24
CA PRO A 188 -5.64 15.36 14.71
C PRO A 188 -5.46 13.86 14.43
N LEU A 189 -4.36 13.49 13.78
CA LEU A 189 -3.97 12.08 13.69
C LEU A 189 -3.35 11.62 15.02
N PRO A 190 -3.51 10.36 15.45
CA PRO A 190 -2.89 9.84 16.67
C PRO A 190 -1.38 9.72 16.48
N PHE A 191 -0.57 10.43 17.28
CA PHE A 191 0.88 10.65 17.06
C PHE A 191 1.69 9.43 16.57
N LEU A 192 1.51 8.25 17.18
CA LEU A 192 2.25 7.03 16.82
C LEU A 192 1.60 6.19 15.71
N ASN A 193 0.34 6.48 15.36
CA ASN A 193 -0.47 5.76 14.38
C ASN A 193 -0.96 6.67 13.24
N CYS A 194 -0.26 7.79 13.00
CA CYS A 194 -0.56 8.79 11.97
C CYS A 194 -0.25 8.28 10.56
N PHE A 195 -1.10 7.42 10.00
CA PHE A 195 -0.82 6.82 8.69
C PHE A 195 -2.07 6.81 7.80
N TRP A 196 -1.94 7.30 6.56
CA TRP A 196 -2.94 7.16 5.50
C TRP A 196 -2.67 5.93 4.63
N ARG A 197 -2.32 4.81 5.27
CA ARG A 197 -1.80 3.63 4.58
C ARG A 197 -2.89 2.66 4.13
N VAL A 198 -4.08 2.72 4.72
CA VAL A 198 -5.09 1.68 4.53
C VAL A 198 -6.00 2.03 3.37
N HIS A 199 -5.64 1.56 2.18
CA HIS A 199 -6.44 1.73 0.96
C HIS A 199 -7.43 0.57 0.78
N VAL A 200 -8.73 0.85 0.94
CA VAL A 200 -9.83 -0.12 0.78
C VAL A 200 -10.95 0.53 -0.01
N SER A 201 -11.52 -0.18 -0.99
CA SER A 201 -12.68 0.28 -1.76
C SER A 201 -12.56 1.71 -2.33
N GLY A 202 -11.37 2.06 -2.84
CA GLY A 202 -11.11 3.38 -3.44
C GLY A 202 -10.96 4.53 -2.45
N SER A 203 -10.88 4.24 -1.16
CA SER A 203 -10.68 5.23 -0.10
C SER A 203 -9.48 4.90 0.77
N LEU A 204 -8.79 5.94 1.22
CA LEU A 204 -7.71 5.86 2.19
C LEU A 204 -8.28 6.04 3.60
N HIS A 205 -7.89 5.17 4.53
CA HIS A 205 -8.41 5.18 5.89
C HIS A 205 -7.30 5.51 6.89
N THR A 206 -7.68 6.25 7.91
CA THR A 206 -6.84 6.56 9.05
C THR A 206 -7.69 6.67 10.32
N LEU A 207 -7.05 6.60 11.48
CA LEU A 207 -7.70 6.88 12.76
C LEU A 207 -7.55 8.37 13.05
N VAL A 208 -8.57 8.96 13.67
CA VAL A 208 -8.49 10.32 14.20
C VAL A 208 -8.95 10.38 15.64
N LEU A 209 -8.33 11.26 16.42
CA LEU A 209 -8.81 11.56 17.77
C LEU A 209 -9.99 12.52 17.66
N ASP A 210 -11.07 12.22 18.37
CA ASP A 210 -12.23 13.09 18.46
C ASP A 210 -12.75 13.04 19.91
N PRO A 211 -12.45 14.04 20.75
CA PRO A 211 -12.87 14.06 22.14
C PRO A 211 -14.39 14.06 22.34
N ARG A 212 -15.17 14.33 21.29
CA ARG A 212 -16.64 14.29 21.32
C ARG A 212 -17.19 12.88 21.18
N GLU A 213 -16.38 11.93 20.71
CA GLU A 213 -16.75 10.53 20.61
C GLU A 213 -16.47 9.81 21.94
N SER A 214 -17.42 9.00 22.41
CA SER A 214 -17.26 8.22 23.65
C SER A 214 -16.13 7.20 23.58
N ASP A 215 -15.70 6.82 22.39
CA ASP A 215 -14.62 5.86 22.15
C ASP A 215 -13.25 6.55 22.01
N GLY A 216 -13.21 7.89 22.11
CA GLY A 216 -12.01 8.72 21.99
C GLY A 216 -11.54 9.02 20.57
N GLY A 217 -12.24 8.49 19.56
CA GLY A 217 -11.96 8.76 18.17
C GLY A 217 -12.81 7.96 17.21
N LYS A 218 -12.47 8.04 15.93
CA LYS A 218 -13.21 7.39 14.83
C LYS A 218 -12.30 7.05 13.67
N ILE A 219 -12.83 6.31 12.71
CA ILE A 219 -12.15 6.05 11.44
C ILE A 219 -12.53 7.16 10.47
N MET A 220 -11.55 7.78 9.84
CA MET A 220 -11.76 8.70 8.73
C MET A 220 -11.38 8.03 7.42
N ALA A 221 -12.25 8.15 6.43
CA ALA A 221 -12.02 7.74 5.07
C ALA A 221 -11.85 9.00 4.19
N PHE A 222 -10.91 8.95 3.26
CA PHE A 222 -10.74 9.92 2.19
C PHE A 222 -10.94 9.21 0.86
N SER A 223 -12.00 9.57 0.14
CA SER A 223 -12.29 9.01 -1.18
C SER A 223 -11.31 9.57 -2.20
N VAL A 224 -10.53 8.69 -2.85
CA VAL A 224 -9.55 9.10 -3.87
C VAL A 224 -10.23 9.69 -5.12
N GLN A 225 -11.45 9.23 -5.39
CA GLN A 225 -12.26 9.69 -6.51
C GLN A 225 -12.90 11.05 -6.25
N THR A 226 -13.64 11.18 -5.14
CA THR A 226 -14.38 12.42 -4.86
C THR A 226 -13.56 13.46 -4.13
N GLU A 227 -12.40 13.08 -3.59
CA GLU A 227 -11.51 13.90 -2.76
C GLU A 227 -12.23 14.48 -1.54
N LYS A 228 -13.18 13.72 -1.00
CA LYS A 228 -13.97 14.08 0.18
C LYS A 228 -13.71 13.13 1.33
N HIS A 229 -13.84 13.69 2.53
CA HIS A 229 -13.75 12.94 3.77
C HIS A 229 -15.12 12.40 4.20
N SER A 230 -15.13 11.22 4.78
CA SER A 230 -16.27 10.65 5.50
C SER A 230 -15.81 9.96 6.77
N SER A 231 -16.69 9.87 7.77
CA SER A 231 -16.40 9.19 9.02
C SER A 231 -17.04 7.81 9.06
N MET A 232 -16.38 6.87 9.73
CA MET A 232 -16.88 5.52 10.02
C MET A 232 -16.73 5.22 11.51
N LYS A 233 -17.69 4.45 12.04
CA LYS A 233 -17.67 3.99 13.42
C LYS A 233 -16.62 2.88 13.61
N LEU A 234 -16.00 2.89 14.79
CA LEU A 234 -15.16 1.79 15.24
C LEU A 234 -15.99 0.51 15.47
N PRO A 235 -15.34 -0.67 15.52
CA PRO A 235 -16.01 -1.90 15.91
C PRO A 235 -16.61 -1.82 17.32
N PRO A 236 -17.66 -2.59 17.62
CA PRO A 236 -18.30 -2.54 18.94
C PRO A 236 -17.34 -2.89 20.07
N GLY A 237 -17.30 -2.05 21.10
CA GLY A 237 -16.45 -2.22 22.28
C GLY A 237 -14.97 -1.84 22.09
N VAL A 238 -14.60 -1.32 20.92
CA VAL A 238 -13.25 -0.79 20.66
C VAL A 238 -13.20 0.68 21.07
N GLN A 239 -12.36 0.99 22.05
CA GLN A 239 -12.03 2.36 22.46
C GLN A 239 -10.56 2.66 22.15
N MET A 240 -10.27 3.90 21.78
CA MET A 240 -8.91 4.38 21.53
C MET A 240 -8.18 4.79 22.82
N TRP A 241 -8.91 5.23 23.84
CA TRP A 241 -8.31 5.56 25.13
C TRP A 241 -7.74 4.32 25.82
N ASP A 242 -6.52 4.46 26.35
CA ASP A 242 -5.74 3.42 27.04
C ASP A 242 -5.56 2.11 26.27
N SER A 243 -5.70 2.17 24.94
CA SER A 243 -5.61 1.02 24.04
C SER A 243 -4.74 1.33 22.84
N HIS A 244 -4.08 0.31 22.30
CA HIS A 244 -3.40 0.41 21.02
C HIS A 244 -4.37 -0.02 19.91
N VAL A 245 -4.76 0.93 19.05
CA VAL A 245 -5.66 0.71 17.91
C VAL A 245 -4.95 1.09 16.62
N VAL A 246 -4.92 0.18 15.65
CA VAL A 246 -4.27 0.38 14.35
C VAL A 246 -5.15 -0.21 13.24
N LEU A 247 -5.16 0.46 12.08
CA LEU A 247 -5.87 -0.01 10.90
C LEU A 247 -4.95 -0.80 9.98
N TYR A 248 -5.49 -1.82 9.33
CA TYR A 248 -4.81 -2.64 8.32
C TYR A 248 -5.76 -3.01 7.18
N VAL A 249 -5.19 -3.58 6.12
CA VAL A 249 -5.94 -4.30 5.10
C VAL A 249 -5.76 -5.80 5.36
N LEU A 250 -6.85 -6.55 5.44
CA LEU A 250 -6.82 -8.01 5.44
C LEU A 250 -7.67 -8.51 4.25
N ASP A 251 -6.99 -9.02 3.23
CA ASP A 251 -7.62 -9.50 1.97
C ASP A 251 -8.67 -8.56 1.39
N SER A 252 -8.29 -7.30 1.16
CA SER A 252 -9.15 -6.23 0.63
C SER A 252 -10.25 -5.73 1.57
N CYS A 253 -10.37 -6.27 2.79
CA CYS A 253 -11.25 -5.74 3.81
C CYS A 253 -10.53 -4.76 4.74
N LEU A 254 -11.26 -3.75 5.21
CA LEU A 254 -10.79 -2.87 6.28
C LEU A 254 -10.72 -3.67 7.59
N SER A 255 -9.57 -3.61 8.26
CA SER A 255 -9.33 -4.31 9.53
C SER A 255 -8.88 -3.36 10.63
N VAL A 256 -9.29 -3.66 11.86
CA VAL A 256 -8.91 -2.94 13.08
C VAL A 256 -8.24 -3.94 14.02
N VAL A 257 -6.99 -3.67 14.39
CA VAL A 257 -6.33 -4.36 15.50
C VAL A 257 -6.54 -3.54 16.75
N HIS A 258 -7.14 -4.15 17.78
CA HIS A 258 -7.36 -3.54 19.08
C HIS A 258 -6.63 -4.35 20.15
N ARG A 259 -5.78 -3.66 20.91
CA ARG A 259 -5.08 -4.23 22.06
C ARG A 259 -5.26 -3.32 23.27
N LYS A 260 -6.04 -3.78 24.24
CA LYS A 260 -6.09 -3.15 25.57
C LYS A 260 -4.83 -3.52 26.36
N LYS A 261 -4.32 -2.61 27.20
CA LYS A 261 -3.07 -2.81 27.96
C LYS A 261 -3.06 -4.16 28.70
N TYR A 262 -2.03 -4.97 28.46
CA TYR A 262 -1.84 -6.32 29.03
C TYR A 262 -2.98 -7.32 28.78
N SER A 263 -3.81 -7.08 27.78
CA SER A 263 -4.99 -7.90 27.47
C SER A 263 -4.80 -8.68 26.16
N LYS A 264 -5.89 -9.32 25.72
CA LYS A 264 -6.01 -9.97 24.42
C LYS A 264 -5.86 -8.95 23.30
N ILE A 265 -5.38 -9.44 22.16
CA ILE A 265 -5.40 -8.75 20.88
C ILE A 265 -6.60 -9.27 20.10
N ASP A 266 -7.47 -8.35 19.73
CA ASP A 266 -8.60 -8.62 18.86
C ASP A 266 -8.33 -8.01 17.48
N ILE A 267 -8.54 -8.81 16.44
CA ILE A 267 -8.51 -8.34 15.05
C ILE A 267 -9.93 -8.41 14.49
N TRP A 268 -10.45 -7.24 14.13
CA TRP A 268 -11.77 -7.06 13.54
C TRP A 268 -11.63 -6.85 12.04
N VAL A 269 -12.61 -7.32 11.28
CA VAL A 269 -12.71 -7.15 9.82
C VAL A 269 -14.12 -6.69 9.47
N MET A 270 -14.21 -5.63 8.68
CA MET A 270 -15.47 -5.14 8.11
C MET A 270 -15.78 -5.99 6.87
N LYS A 271 -16.79 -6.86 6.97
CA LYS A 271 -17.13 -7.80 5.89
C LYS A 271 -17.87 -7.10 4.74
N GLU A 272 -18.65 -6.07 5.06
CA GLU A 272 -19.33 -5.24 4.08
C GLU A 272 -18.86 -3.79 4.26
N TYR A 273 -18.11 -3.30 3.28
CA TYR A 273 -17.49 -1.99 3.35
C TYR A 273 -18.52 -0.87 3.56
N GLY A 274 -18.30 -0.03 4.58
CA GLY A 274 -19.20 1.06 4.97
C GLY A 274 -20.32 0.65 5.93
N SER A 275 -20.55 -0.65 6.14
CA SER A 275 -21.58 -1.14 7.07
C SER A 275 -20.98 -1.41 8.45
N SER A 276 -21.36 -0.61 9.45
CA SER A 276 -20.90 -0.77 10.84
C SER A 276 -21.39 -2.06 11.50
N GLU A 277 -22.47 -2.66 11.00
CA GLU A 277 -23.00 -3.93 11.50
C GLU A 277 -22.20 -5.13 11.00
N SER A 278 -21.38 -4.94 9.97
CA SER A 278 -20.59 -6.01 9.34
C SER A 278 -19.23 -6.28 10.01
N TRP A 279 -18.93 -5.58 11.10
CA TRP A 279 -17.71 -5.80 11.87
C TRP A 279 -17.73 -7.20 12.51
N THR A 280 -16.75 -8.02 12.14
CA THR A 280 -16.60 -9.38 12.67
C THR A 280 -15.22 -9.55 13.29
N LYS A 281 -15.16 -10.19 14.46
CA LYS A 281 -13.90 -10.53 15.11
C LYS A 281 -13.36 -11.84 14.53
N VAL A 282 -12.20 -11.78 13.88
CA VAL A 282 -11.60 -12.93 13.18
C VAL A 282 -10.41 -13.52 13.95
N VAL A 283 -9.73 -12.71 14.75
CA VAL A 283 -8.69 -13.15 15.69
C VAL A 283 -9.01 -12.61 17.07
N ALA A 284 -8.84 -13.46 18.08
CA ALA A 284 -8.92 -13.11 19.49
C ALA A 284 -7.90 -13.97 20.23
N VAL A 285 -6.74 -13.40 20.56
CA VAL A 285 -5.61 -14.16 21.11
C VAL A 285 -4.94 -13.38 22.25
N GLY A 286 -4.44 -14.10 23.25
CA GLY A 286 -3.76 -13.50 24.39
C GLY A 286 -2.83 -14.51 25.06
N PRO A 287 -2.22 -14.14 26.20
CA PRO A 287 -1.38 -15.06 26.95
C PRO A 287 -2.12 -16.36 27.34
N PRO A 288 -1.45 -17.53 27.32
CA PRO A 288 -0.03 -17.72 27.03
C PRO A 288 0.33 -17.90 25.55
N ALA A 289 -0.63 -17.82 24.61
CA ALA A 289 -0.36 -18.06 23.19
C ALA A 289 0.50 -16.97 22.53
N ILE A 290 0.49 -15.77 23.11
CA ILE A 290 1.35 -14.64 22.76
C ILE A 290 1.87 -13.96 24.02
N ASP A 291 2.98 -13.24 23.91
CA ASP A 291 3.52 -12.48 25.03
C ASP A 291 2.64 -11.29 25.37
N ARG A 292 2.65 -10.90 26.64
CA ARG A 292 1.83 -9.78 27.14
C ARG A 292 2.12 -8.46 26.43
N LEU A 293 3.28 -8.30 25.82
CA LEU A 293 3.71 -7.07 25.12
C LEU A 293 3.56 -7.16 23.60
N ASP A 294 3.16 -8.32 23.08
CA ASP A 294 3.04 -8.51 21.64
C ASP A 294 1.98 -7.61 21.01
N PHE A 295 2.21 -7.26 19.75
CA PHE A 295 1.28 -6.66 18.82
C PHE A 295 1.29 -7.45 17.51
N LEU A 296 0.12 -7.68 16.95
CA LEU A 296 -0.07 -8.49 15.75
C LEU A 296 -0.64 -7.63 14.62
N SER A 297 0.02 -7.66 13.46
CA SER A 297 -0.43 -6.98 12.25
C SER A 297 -0.95 -8.00 11.24
N PRO A 298 -2.23 -7.97 10.83
CA PRO A 298 -2.75 -8.90 9.85
C PRO A 298 -2.18 -8.63 8.46
N LEU A 299 -1.86 -9.70 7.73
CA LEU A 299 -1.32 -9.63 6.37
C LEU A 299 -2.28 -10.27 5.36
N VAL A 300 -2.59 -11.56 5.51
CA VAL A 300 -3.39 -12.31 4.52
C VAL A 300 -4.06 -13.53 5.17
N TYR A 301 -5.19 -13.99 4.63
CA TYR A 301 -5.69 -15.33 4.95
C TYR A 301 -4.88 -16.42 4.21
N SER A 302 -4.86 -17.61 4.78
CA SER A 302 -4.44 -18.81 4.06
C SER A 302 -5.40 -19.12 2.90
N PRO A 303 -4.97 -19.88 1.87
CA PRO A 303 -5.83 -20.21 0.74
C PRO A 303 -7.15 -20.92 1.09
N ASP A 304 -7.17 -21.68 2.19
CA ASP A 304 -8.36 -22.34 2.74
C ASP A 304 -9.21 -21.44 3.64
N GLY A 305 -8.72 -20.26 4.01
CA GLY A 305 -9.39 -19.30 4.89
C GLY A 305 -9.35 -19.64 6.38
N ASP A 306 -8.73 -20.76 6.76
CA ASP A 306 -8.73 -21.25 8.16
C ASP A 306 -7.70 -20.55 9.04
N LYS A 307 -6.65 -19.97 8.43
CA LYS A 307 -5.54 -19.32 9.13
C LYS A 307 -5.35 -17.88 8.67
N VAL A 308 -4.78 -17.08 9.54
CA VAL A 308 -4.39 -15.69 9.25
C VAL A 308 -2.89 -15.54 9.45
N LEU A 309 -2.19 -15.06 8.43
CA LEU A 309 -0.78 -14.72 8.52
C LEU A 309 -0.66 -13.36 9.20
N LEU A 310 0.13 -13.30 10.26
CA LEU A 310 0.34 -12.11 11.07
C LEU A 310 1.83 -11.78 11.15
N SER A 311 2.18 -10.49 11.15
CA SER A 311 3.48 -10.02 11.65
C SER A 311 3.37 -9.81 13.16
N CYS A 312 4.29 -10.38 13.94
CA CYS A 312 4.38 -10.17 15.38
C CYS A 312 5.53 -9.22 15.70
N ASN A 313 5.19 -8.06 16.27
CA ASN A 313 6.11 -6.99 16.69
C ASN A 313 7.11 -6.52 15.61
N ASP A 314 6.87 -6.81 14.33
CA ASP A 314 7.83 -6.58 13.24
C ASP A 314 9.13 -7.40 13.34
N PHE A 315 9.15 -8.51 14.11
CA PHE A 315 10.33 -9.39 14.24
C PHE A 315 10.13 -10.77 13.61
N LYS A 316 8.90 -11.27 13.56
CA LYS A 316 8.60 -12.60 13.03
C LYS A 316 7.23 -12.68 12.39
N LEU A 317 7.06 -13.67 11.52
CA LEU A 317 5.78 -14.03 10.94
C LEU A 317 5.19 -15.21 11.70
N VAL A 318 3.88 -15.20 11.92
CA VAL A 318 3.16 -16.29 12.57
C VAL A 318 1.85 -16.60 11.86
N TRP A 319 1.46 -17.87 11.84
CA TRP A 319 0.10 -18.27 11.51
C TRP A 319 -0.75 -18.32 12.77
N PHE A 320 -1.88 -17.62 12.76
CA PHE A 320 -2.96 -17.84 13.71
C PHE A 320 -3.97 -18.81 13.11
N ASP A 321 -4.20 -19.94 13.77
CA ASP A 321 -5.23 -20.90 13.40
C ASP A 321 -6.56 -20.53 14.04
N SER A 322 -7.57 -20.25 13.20
CA SER A 322 -8.87 -19.81 13.70
C SER A 322 -9.69 -20.92 14.36
N LYS A 323 -9.43 -22.19 14.04
CA LYS A 323 -10.10 -23.37 14.60
C LYS A 323 -9.47 -23.76 15.93
N GLU A 324 -8.15 -23.92 15.94
CA GLU A 324 -7.39 -24.34 17.12
C GLU A 324 -7.09 -23.19 18.09
N LYS A 325 -7.31 -21.94 17.67
CA LYS A 325 -6.95 -20.71 18.42
C LYS A 325 -5.49 -20.71 18.86
N SER A 326 -4.61 -21.24 18.01
CA SER A 326 -3.19 -21.39 18.28
C SER A 326 -2.35 -20.50 17.37
N VAL A 327 -1.13 -20.23 17.80
CA VAL A 327 -0.15 -19.44 17.04
C VAL A 327 1.05 -20.33 16.74
N SER A 328 1.53 -20.30 15.50
CA SER A 328 2.71 -21.05 15.07
C SER A 328 3.65 -20.16 14.26
N ASP A 329 4.95 -20.30 14.50
CA ASP A 329 5.96 -19.49 13.82
C ASP A 329 6.13 -19.87 12.34
N VAL A 330 6.37 -18.86 11.51
CA VAL A 330 6.66 -19.01 10.07
C VAL A 330 8.11 -18.61 9.82
N ASN A 331 8.91 -19.60 9.44
CA ASN A 331 10.33 -19.41 9.19
C ASN A 331 10.58 -19.11 7.71
N VAL A 332 10.96 -17.86 7.41
CA VAL A 332 11.37 -17.42 6.08
C VAL A 332 12.87 -17.13 6.08
N GLN A 333 13.61 -17.76 5.18
CA GLN A 333 15.05 -17.55 5.07
C GLN A 333 15.38 -16.13 4.57
N GLY A 334 16.32 -15.45 5.23
CA GLY A 334 16.82 -14.15 4.79
C GLY A 334 15.95 -12.95 5.20
N LEU A 335 14.99 -13.13 6.12
CA LEU A 335 14.35 -11.98 6.77
C LEU A 335 15.35 -11.25 7.68
N PRO A 336 15.31 -9.91 7.74
CA PRO A 336 16.10 -9.14 8.67
C PRO A 336 15.57 -9.31 10.10
N TYR A 337 16.36 -8.90 11.09
CA TYR A 337 15.96 -8.97 12.50
C TYR A 337 14.65 -8.22 12.78
N ARG A 338 14.46 -7.05 12.17
CA ARG A 338 13.24 -6.26 12.25
C ARG A 338 12.78 -5.89 10.85
N PHE A 339 11.48 -5.97 10.57
CA PHE A 339 10.90 -5.64 9.28
C PHE A 339 9.46 -5.15 9.39
N TYR A 340 9.14 -4.14 8.57
CA TYR A 340 7.77 -3.84 8.20
C TYR A 340 7.39 -4.67 6.96
N ALA A 341 6.22 -5.31 6.99
CA ALA A 341 5.70 -6.12 5.88
C ALA A 341 4.45 -5.48 5.26
N GLU A 342 4.41 -5.41 3.93
CA GLU A 342 3.28 -4.91 3.15
C GLU A 342 2.89 -5.93 2.07
N VAL A 343 1.59 -6.25 1.94
CA VAL A 343 1.14 -7.16 0.87
C VAL A 343 1.13 -6.44 -0.47
N CYS A 344 1.73 -7.05 -1.49
CA CYS A 344 1.78 -6.51 -2.83
C CYS A 344 1.52 -7.58 -3.88
N VAL A 345 0.64 -7.27 -4.83
CA VAL A 345 0.37 -8.13 -5.98
C VAL A 345 1.37 -7.85 -7.10
N GLU A 346 1.82 -8.87 -7.82
CA GLU A 346 2.62 -8.64 -9.01
C GLU A 346 1.81 -7.92 -10.08
N SER A 347 2.39 -6.89 -10.69
CA SER A 347 1.72 -6.18 -11.77
C SER A 347 2.68 -5.70 -12.85
N LEU A 348 2.14 -5.53 -14.06
CA LEU A 348 2.82 -4.94 -15.21
C LEU A 348 2.50 -3.45 -15.38
N ILE A 349 1.86 -2.82 -14.38
CA ILE A 349 1.50 -1.40 -14.42
C ILE A 349 2.74 -0.54 -14.65
N ARG A 350 2.61 0.39 -15.60
CA ARG A 350 3.62 1.37 -15.95
C ARG A 350 3.32 2.71 -15.30
N LEU A 351 4.36 3.36 -14.82
CA LEU A 351 4.34 4.64 -14.11
C LEU A 351 4.99 5.75 -14.92
N SER A 352 5.89 5.38 -15.84
CA SER A 352 6.51 6.34 -16.75
C SER A 352 5.72 6.44 -18.06
N GLU A 353 5.48 7.67 -18.52
CA GLU A 353 5.06 7.87 -19.89
C GLU A 353 6.14 7.35 -20.85
N GLN A 354 5.75 6.57 -21.85
CA GLN A 354 6.61 6.32 -23.00
C GLN A 354 6.97 7.68 -23.62
N GLY A 355 8.22 8.13 -23.41
CA GLY A 355 8.78 9.34 -24.00
C GLY A 355 8.88 9.29 -25.53
N LYS A 356 7.75 9.22 -26.24
CA LYS A 356 7.66 9.42 -27.68
C LYS A 356 7.60 10.90 -28.04
N GLU A 357 7.16 11.78 -27.13
CA GLU A 357 7.16 13.23 -27.38
C GLU A 357 8.52 13.89 -27.16
N THR A 358 9.26 13.51 -26.11
CA THR A 358 10.54 14.15 -25.77
C THR A 358 11.63 13.80 -26.78
N LYS A 359 11.67 12.56 -27.28
CA LYS A 359 12.59 12.16 -28.36
C LYS A 359 12.21 12.80 -29.70
N LYS A 360 10.92 12.99 -30.03
CA LYS A 360 10.50 13.74 -31.23
C LYS A 360 10.83 15.24 -31.12
N LYS A 361 10.67 15.86 -29.95
CA LYS A 361 11.05 17.28 -29.72
C LYS A 361 12.56 17.49 -29.77
N ILE A 362 13.37 16.56 -29.22
CA ILE A 362 14.84 16.63 -29.28
C ILE A 362 15.33 16.35 -30.71
N ARG A 363 14.74 15.39 -31.43
CA ARG A 363 15.09 15.09 -32.83
C ARG A 363 14.72 16.25 -33.78
N ARG A 364 13.53 16.86 -33.61
CA ARG A 364 13.13 18.08 -34.36
C ARG A 364 14.01 19.30 -34.04
N LYS A 365 14.52 19.45 -32.81
CA LYS A 365 15.49 20.52 -32.46
C LYS A 365 16.88 20.29 -33.07
N ARG A 366 17.32 19.04 -33.22
CA ARG A 366 18.60 18.71 -33.88
C ARG A 366 18.51 18.87 -35.41
N GLU A 367 17.40 18.47 -36.02
CA GLU A 367 17.17 18.66 -37.47
C GLU A 367 17.00 20.14 -37.87
N LYS A 368 16.44 21.00 -36.99
CA LYS A 368 16.39 22.45 -37.21
C LYS A 368 17.73 23.17 -37.03
N LYS A 369 18.68 22.60 -36.25
CA LYS A 369 20.03 23.16 -36.10
C LYS A 369 21.02 22.71 -37.19
N GLY A 370 20.74 21.58 -37.85
CA GLY A 370 21.56 21.07 -38.96
C GLY A 370 21.28 21.72 -40.33
N LYS A 371 20.18 22.48 -40.49
CA LYS A 371 19.81 23.17 -41.74
C LYS A 371 20.20 24.67 -41.78
N LYS A 372 21.01 25.13 -40.82
CA LYS A 372 21.52 26.52 -40.74
C LYS A 372 23.06 26.57 -40.76
N ARG A 373 23.70 25.63 -41.45
CA ARG A 373 25.12 25.72 -41.80
C ARG A 373 25.28 25.68 -43.30
#